data_AF-A0A0D0AY01-F1
#
_entry.id   AF-A0A0D0AY01-F1
#
_cell.length_a   1.000
_cell.length_b   1.000
_cell.length_c   1.000
_cell.angle_alpha   90.00
_cell.angle_beta   90.00
_cell.angle_gamma   90.00
#
_symmetry.space_group_name_H-M   'P 1'
#
loop_
_entity.id
_entity.type
_entity.pdbx_description
1 polymer ?
#
loop_
_entity_poly.entity_id
_entity_poly.type
_entity_poly.pdbx_seq_one_letter_code
_entity_poly.pdbx_strand_id
1 'polypeptide(L)'
;MTISCIQTNILINSDDRLCLADFGLSMILAESGNPTFNSCHGGNVRWMAPEMVALPDSEQGEPTKPTMPGDVYSHGCITLQLLCGQQPYHPLVHAFHVMAAMLQGRQPFRQLIGVDEGHKQYSLKCLSTDLRARPKVQEVVAFIEAELRKF
;
A
#
# COMPACT_ATOMS: atom_id res chain seq x y z
N MET A 1 7.99 7.68 -25.63
CA MET A 1 8.77 7.86 -24.39
C MET A 1 8.37 6.72 -23.47
N THR A 2 9.22 5.71 -23.30
CA THR A 2 8.85 4.45 -22.65
C THR A 2 8.94 4.64 -21.13
N ILE A 3 7.80 4.85 -20.47
CA ILE A 3 7.75 4.82 -19.01
C ILE A 3 7.71 3.34 -18.60
N SER A 4 8.87 2.84 -18.19
CA SER A 4 9.00 1.58 -17.47
C SER A 4 8.32 1.77 -16.11
N CYS A 5 7.00 1.51 -16.03
CA CYS A 5 6.31 1.51 -14.74
C CYS A 5 6.88 0.38 -13.88
N ILE A 6 7.56 0.80 -12.82
CA ILE A 6 7.65 0.11 -11.55
C ILE A 6 6.37 -0.70 -11.28
N GLN A 7 6.55 -1.90 -10.76
CA GLN A 7 5.56 -2.89 -10.37
C GLN A 7 4.48 -2.32 -9.44
N THR A 8 3.59 -1.48 -9.98
CA THR A 8 2.48 -0.80 -9.32
C THR A 8 1.34 -0.73 -10.32
N ASN A 9 0.13 -1.03 -9.87
CA ASN A 9 -1.11 -1.05 -10.65
C ASN A 9 -1.59 0.37 -11.04
N ILE A 10 -0.67 1.32 -11.20
CA ILE A 10 -0.94 2.71 -11.56
C ILE A 10 -0.26 2.99 -12.90
N LEU A 11 -1.06 3.23 -13.92
CA LEU A 11 -0.64 3.56 -15.28
C LEU A 11 -0.88 5.04 -15.55
N ILE A 12 -0.16 5.63 -16.49
CA ILE A 12 -0.42 6.99 -16.98
C ILE A 12 -1.00 6.86 -18.39
N ASN A 13 -2.18 7.43 -18.64
CA ASN A 13 -2.78 7.42 -19.98
C ASN A 13 -2.19 8.53 -20.87
N SER A 14 -2.63 8.60 -22.13
CA SER A 14 -2.16 9.61 -23.10
C SER A 14 -2.49 11.06 -22.73
N ASP A 15 -3.38 11.27 -21.78
CA ASP A 15 -3.80 12.60 -21.29
C ASP A 15 -3.08 12.97 -19.97
N ASP A 16 -1.96 12.30 -19.66
CA ASP A 16 -1.19 12.44 -18.42
C ASP A 16 -2.02 12.19 -17.14
N ARG A 17 -3.10 11.40 -17.22
CA ARG A 17 -3.92 11.01 -16.07
C ARG A 17 -3.48 9.67 -15.51
N LEU A 18 -3.32 9.63 -14.18
CA LEU A 18 -3.10 8.39 -13.42
C LEU A 18 -4.36 7.51 -13.46
N CYS A 19 -4.20 6.28 -13.90
CA CYS A 19 -5.24 5.27 -14.10
C CYS A 19 -4.89 4.02 -13.29
N LEU A 20 -5.86 3.48 -12.54
CA LEU A 20 -5.68 2.23 -11.83
C LEU A 20 -5.89 1.03 -12.77
N ALA A 21 -4.99 0.06 -12.75
CA ALA A 21 -5.02 -1.16 -13.56
C ALA A 21 -5.13 -2.43 -12.68
N ASP A 22 -5.32 -3.59 -13.31
CA ASP A 22 -5.27 -4.93 -12.69
C ASP A 22 -6.21 -5.22 -11.51
N PHE A 23 -7.18 -4.34 -11.22
CA PHE A 23 -8.15 -4.53 -10.14
C PHE A 23 -9.03 -5.77 -10.33
N GLY A 24 -9.36 -6.11 -11.58
CA GLY A 24 -10.18 -7.28 -11.92
C GLY A 24 -9.48 -8.62 -11.70
N LEU A 25 -8.15 -8.67 -11.86
CA LEU A 25 -7.37 -9.88 -11.58
C LEU A 25 -7.33 -10.17 -10.08
N SER A 26 -7.18 -9.14 -9.24
CA SER A 26 -7.17 -9.28 -7.78
C SER A 26 -8.47 -9.87 -7.21
N MET A 27 -9.63 -9.48 -7.74
CA MET A 27 -10.93 -10.01 -7.31
C MET A 27 -11.12 -11.48 -7.71
N ILE A 28 -10.85 -11.83 -8.97
CA ILE A 28 -10.96 -13.21 -9.48
C ILE A 28 -10.04 -14.14 -8.69
N LEU A 29 -8.85 -13.67 -8.33
CA LEU A 29 -7.89 -14.43 -7.53
C LEU A 29 -8.31 -14.57 -6.07
N ALA A 30 -8.88 -13.52 -5.46
CA ALA A 30 -9.45 -13.59 -4.11
C ALA A 30 -10.62 -14.59 -4.03
N GLU A 31 -11.43 -14.67 -5.09
CA GLU A 31 -12.51 -15.65 -5.22
C GLU A 31 -12.00 -17.07 -5.51
N SER A 32 -10.85 -17.21 -6.18
CA SER A 32 -10.26 -18.52 -6.51
C SER A 32 -9.68 -19.28 -5.31
N GLY A 33 -9.59 -18.63 -4.14
CA GLY A 33 -9.10 -19.23 -2.90
C GLY A 33 -7.66 -19.74 -2.97
N ASN A 34 -6.85 -19.31 -3.95
CA ASN A 34 -5.50 -19.81 -4.15
C ASN A 34 -4.49 -19.08 -3.22
N PRO A 35 -4.00 -19.72 -2.14
CA PRO A 35 -3.11 -19.08 -1.17
C PRO A 35 -1.69 -18.87 -1.73
N THR A 36 -1.31 -19.58 -2.80
CA THR A 36 0.05 -19.50 -3.35
C THR A 36 0.33 -18.19 -4.09
N PHE A 37 -0.70 -17.45 -4.51
CA PHE A 37 -0.49 -16.19 -5.22
C PHE A 37 -0.13 -15.01 -4.30
N ASN A 38 -0.65 -15.00 -3.07
CA ASN A 38 -0.28 -14.03 -2.03
C ASN A 38 1.16 -14.23 -1.52
N SER A 39 1.68 -15.45 -1.59
CA SER A 39 3.05 -15.80 -1.18
C SER A 39 4.10 -15.58 -2.30
N CYS A 40 3.72 -15.72 -3.57
CA CYS A 40 4.66 -15.69 -4.70
C CYS A 40 4.84 -14.32 -5.38
N HIS A 41 4.03 -13.30 -5.10
CA HIS A 41 4.32 -11.94 -5.55
C HIS A 41 5.10 -11.16 -4.48
N GLY A 42 6.38 -11.52 -4.32
CA GLY A 42 7.34 -10.74 -3.51
C GLY A 42 7.45 -9.26 -3.88
N GLY A 43 6.85 -8.85 -5.01
CA GLY A 43 6.69 -7.46 -5.43
C GLY A 43 5.80 -6.63 -4.50
N ASN A 44 4.58 -7.06 -4.16
CA ASN A 44 3.58 -6.17 -3.53
C ASN A 44 3.59 -6.15 -2.00
N VAL A 45 4.37 -7.03 -1.34
CA VAL A 45 4.34 -7.17 0.11
C VAL A 45 4.66 -5.87 0.86
N ARG A 46 5.43 -4.96 0.27
CA ARG A 46 5.89 -3.71 0.91
C ARG A 46 4.76 -2.71 1.18
N TRP A 47 3.72 -2.74 0.37
CA TRP A 47 2.56 -1.85 0.50
C TRP A 47 1.42 -2.50 1.29
N MET A 48 1.55 -3.79 1.58
CA MET A 48 0.51 -4.55 2.28
C MET A 48 0.43 -4.13 3.75
N ALA A 49 -0.80 -3.97 4.24
CA ALA A 49 -1.04 -3.66 5.64
C ALA A 49 -0.59 -4.82 6.56
N PRO A 50 -0.05 -4.53 7.76
CA PRO A 50 0.53 -5.56 8.64
C PRO A 50 -0.47 -6.64 9.05
N GLU A 51 -1.76 -6.31 9.19
CA GLU A 51 -2.81 -7.28 9.49
C GLU A 51 -3.05 -8.32 8.38
N MET A 52 -2.61 -8.04 7.16
CA MET A 52 -2.71 -8.96 6.01
C MET A 52 -1.54 -9.95 5.94
N VAL A 53 -0.46 -9.70 6.70
CA VAL A 53 0.74 -10.56 6.77
C VAL A 53 0.60 -11.60 7.89
N ALA A 54 -0.25 -11.32 8.90
CA ALA A 54 -0.49 -12.24 9.99
C ALA A 54 -1.04 -13.56 9.47
N LEU A 55 -0.50 -14.68 9.96
CA LEU A 55 -1.02 -16.01 9.65
C LEU A 55 -2.48 -16.08 10.11
N PRO A 56 -3.40 -16.61 9.30
CA PRO A 56 -4.78 -16.77 9.74
C PRO A 56 -4.85 -17.73 10.94
N ASP A 57 -5.62 -17.34 11.96
CA ASP A 57 -5.93 -18.18 13.12
C ASP A 57 -6.81 -19.40 12.77
N SER A 58 -7.25 -19.52 11.51
CA SER A 58 -8.08 -20.63 11.05
C SER A 58 -7.21 -21.83 10.66
N GLU A 59 -7.49 -22.99 11.27
CA GLU A 59 -6.87 -24.29 10.93
C GLU A 59 -7.10 -24.71 9.45
N GLN A 60 -7.91 -23.95 8.72
CA GLN A 60 -8.30 -24.18 7.32
C GLN A 60 -7.45 -23.36 6.33
N GLY A 61 -6.55 -22.48 6.79
CA GLY A 61 -5.60 -21.77 5.92
C GLY A 61 -6.27 -20.82 4.91
N GLU A 62 -7.47 -20.30 5.21
CA GLU A 62 -8.14 -19.38 4.31
C GLU A 62 -7.36 -18.06 4.17
N PRO A 63 -7.17 -17.56 2.94
CA PRO A 63 -6.44 -16.32 2.73
C PRO A 63 -7.15 -15.12 3.37
N THR A 64 -6.37 -14.26 4.04
CA THR A 64 -6.87 -12.98 4.57
C THR A 64 -7.45 -12.14 3.42
N LYS A 65 -8.73 -11.79 3.53
CA LYS A 65 -9.44 -11.04 2.48
C LYS A 65 -9.00 -9.57 2.47
N PRO A 66 -8.85 -8.95 1.29
CA PRO A 66 -8.61 -7.50 1.19
C PRO A 66 -9.67 -6.70 1.96
N THR A 67 -9.26 -5.63 2.61
CA THR A 67 -10.15 -4.78 3.40
C THR A 67 -9.94 -3.31 3.04
N MET A 68 -11.00 -2.50 3.14
CA MET A 68 -10.90 -1.05 2.91
C MET A 68 -9.83 -0.37 3.77
N PRO A 69 -9.68 -0.67 5.09
CA PRO A 69 -8.57 -0.13 5.87
C PRO A 69 -7.19 -0.56 5.35
N GLY A 70 -7.07 -1.78 4.82
CA GLY A 70 -5.84 -2.27 4.19
C GLY A 70 -5.48 -1.51 2.91
N ASP A 71 -6.48 -1.15 2.10
CA ASP A 71 -6.29 -0.30 0.92
C ASP A 71 -5.83 1.11 1.32
N VAL A 72 -6.39 1.67 2.40
CA VAL A 72 -5.97 2.98 2.93
C VAL A 72 -4.51 2.95 3.42
N TYR A 73 -4.07 1.87 4.04
CA TYR A 73 -2.66 1.69 4.40
C TYR A 73 -1.76 1.68 3.15
N SER A 74 -2.15 0.90 2.15
CA SER A 74 -1.44 0.80 0.87
C SER A 74 -1.33 2.17 0.18
N HIS A 75 -2.42 2.95 0.22
CA HIS A 75 -2.44 4.34 -0.24
C HIS A 75 -1.45 5.23 0.51
N GLY A 76 -1.36 5.12 1.84
CA GLY A 76 -0.37 5.84 2.65
C GLY A 76 1.08 5.49 2.24
N CYS A 77 1.34 4.20 1.98
CA CYS A 77 2.65 3.76 1.47
C CYS A 77 2.97 4.37 0.10
N ILE A 78 2.02 4.39 -0.83
CA ILE A 78 2.19 4.99 -2.17
C ILE A 78 2.44 6.49 -2.06
N THR A 79 1.66 7.19 -1.23
CA THR A 79 1.81 8.63 -1.00
C THR A 79 3.22 8.97 -0.52
N LEU A 80 3.72 8.26 0.49
CA LEU A 80 5.08 8.49 0.98
C LEU A 80 6.16 8.06 0.00
N GLN A 81 5.91 7.02 -0.80
CA GLN A 81 6.84 6.64 -1.85
C GLN A 81 7.00 7.73 -2.91
N LEU A 82 5.90 8.37 -3.31
CA LEU A 82 5.92 9.49 -4.25
C LEU A 82 6.68 10.70 -3.66
N LEU A 83 6.43 11.01 -2.39
CA LEU A 83 7.02 12.17 -1.72
C LEU A 83 8.50 11.96 -1.34
N CYS A 84 8.89 10.74 -0.94
CA CYS A 84 10.25 10.42 -0.54
C CYS A 84 11.12 9.86 -1.68
N GLY A 85 10.51 9.47 -2.81
CA GLY A 85 11.19 8.82 -3.94
C GLY A 85 11.73 7.41 -3.62
N GLN A 86 11.27 6.78 -2.54
CA GLN A 86 11.76 5.48 -2.07
C GLN A 86 10.59 4.53 -1.76
N GLN A 87 10.74 3.25 -2.08
CA GLN A 87 9.73 2.24 -1.72
C GLN A 87 9.69 1.97 -0.20
N PRO A 88 8.56 1.48 0.34
CA PRO A 88 8.48 1.02 1.72
C PRO A 88 9.53 -0.07 2.01
N TYR A 89 10.14 0.01 3.20
CA TYR A 89 11.20 -0.90 3.64
C TYR A 89 12.40 -0.97 2.67
N HIS A 90 12.73 0.14 2.00
CA HIS A 90 13.78 0.23 0.97
C HIS A 90 15.07 -0.54 1.30
N PRO A 91 15.64 -0.51 2.53
CA PRO A 91 16.90 -1.22 2.80
C PRO A 91 16.78 -2.76 2.79
N LEU A 92 15.58 -3.31 2.89
CA LEU A 92 15.35 -4.75 2.95
C LEU A 92 15.15 -5.27 1.53
N VAL A 93 16.04 -6.13 1.04
CA VAL A 93 15.99 -6.66 -0.34
C VAL A 93 14.93 -7.75 -0.50
N HIS A 94 14.89 -8.70 0.45
CA HIS A 94 14.05 -9.89 0.35
C HIS A 94 12.67 -9.68 1.00
N ALA A 95 11.61 -10.16 0.34
CA ALA A 95 10.23 -10.10 0.81
C ALA A 95 10.05 -10.69 2.22
N PHE A 96 10.75 -11.80 2.53
CA PHE A 96 10.73 -12.39 3.87
C PHE A 96 11.24 -11.44 4.97
N HIS A 97 12.29 -10.65 4.70
CA HIS A 97 12.76 -9.64 5.66
C HIS A 97 11.75 -8.50 5.85
N VAL A 98 11.02 -8.13 4.79
CA VAL A 98 9.95 -7.14 4.87
C VAL A 98 8.82 -7.66 5.76
N MET A 99 8.35 -8.90 5.54
CA MET A 99 7.32 -9.53 6.38
C MET A 99 7.78 -9.63 7.84
N ALA A 100 9.01 -10.06 8.09
CA ALA A 100 9.56 -10.12 9.45
C ALA A 100 9.60 -8.73 10.12
N ALA A 101 9.97 -7.68 9.38
CA ALA A 101 9.98 -6.31 9.88
C ALA A 101 8.57 -5.80 10.20
N MET A 102 7.58 -6.11 9.36
CA MET A 102 6.18 -5.78 9.59
C MET A 102 5.64 -6.43 10.86
N LEU A 103 5.90 -7.73 11.05
CA LEU A 103 5.50 -8.48 12.25
C LEU A 103 6.19 -7.96 13.52
N GLN A 104 7.37 -7.35 13.39
CA GLN A 104 8.07 -6.65 14.49
C GLN A 104 7.54 -5.23 14.75
N GLY A 105 6.51 -4.78 14.02
CA GLY A 105 5.95 -3.43 14.15
C GLY A 105 6.86 -2.33 13.62
N ARG A 106 7.86 -2.65 12.79
CA ARG A 106 8.73 -1.65 12.18
C ARG A 106 7.94 -0.85 11.14
N GLN A 107 8.08 0.47 11.18
CA GLN A 107 7.41 1.36 10.23
C GLN A 107 7.99 1.20 8.81
N PRO A 108 7.16 1.36 7.77
CA PRO A 108 7.58 1.21 6.37
C PRO A 108 8.63 2.24 5.94
N PHE A 109 8.63 3.42 6.54
CA PHE A 109 9.59 4.49 6.27
C PHE A 109 10.31 4.87 7.56
N ARG A 110 11.65 4.86 7.54
CA ARG A 110 12.45 5.24 8.72
C ARG A 110 12.51 6.76 8.90
N GLN A 111 12.54 7.50 7.79
CA GLN A 111 12.69 8.96 7.77
C GLN A 111 11.84 9.52 6.64
N LEU A 112 11.16 10.65 6.90
CA LEU A 112 10.30 11.36 5.93
C LEU A 112 10.98 12.68 5.56
N ILE A 113 12.17 12.61 4.96
CA ILE A 113 12.95 13.79 4.56
C ILE A 113 12.29 14.47 3.37
N GLY A 114 12.18 15.80 3.39
CA GLY A 114 11.61 16.56 2.27
C GLY A 114 10.08 16.54 2.18
N VAL A 115 9.41 15.77 3.04
CA VAL A 115 7.94 15.78 3.15
C VAL A 115 7.51 16.94 4.04
N ASP A 116 6.51 17.72 3.65
CA ASP A 116 5.92 18.73 4.53
C ASP A 116 5.06 18.11 5.63
N GLU A 117 4.77 18.91 6.66
CA GLU A 117 4.10 18.41 7.86
C GLU A 117 2.67 17.92 7.60
N GLY A 118 1.94 18.54 6.66
CA GLY A 118 0.58 18.14 6.32
C GLY A 118 0.55 16.74 5.69
N HIS A 119 1.41 16.51 4.71
CA HIS A 119 1.53 15.20 4.07
C HIS A 119 2.09 14.13 5.00
N LYS A 120 2.99 14.48 5.93
CA LYS A 120 3.46 13.55 6.98
C LYS A 120 2.32 13.09 7.87
N GLN A 121 1.56 14.02 8.44
CA GLN A 121 0.47 13.70 9.36
C GLN A 121 -0.60 12.86 8.68
N TYR A 122 -1.00 13.25 7.48
CA TYR A 122 -1.95 12.49 6.66
C TYR A 122 -1.46 11.06 6.40
N SER A 123 -0.22 10.92 5.94
CA SER A 123 0.34 9.61 5.59
C SER A 123 0.51 8.73 6.82
N LEU A 124 0.97 9.27 7.95
CA LEU A 124 1.09 8.52 9.21
C LEU A 124 -0.28 8.08 9.75
N LYS A 125 -1.34 8.88 9.55
CA LYS A 125 -2.72 8.48 9.86
C LYS A 125 -3.14 7.27 9.02
N CYS A 126 -2.81 7.26 7.72
CA CYS A 126 -3.05 6.10 6.84
C CYS A 126 -2.30 4.84 7.30
N LEU A 127 -1.08 5.01 7.82
CA LEU A 127 -0.21 3.91 8.26
C LEU A 127 -0.45 3.45 9.71
N SER A 128 -1.53 3.90 10.35
CA SER A 128 -1.87 3.53 11.72
C SER A 128 -2.03 2.01 11.89
N THR A 129 -1.52 1.49 13.01
CA THR A 129 -1.75 0.10 13.44
C THR A 129 -3.18 -0.12 13.92
N ASP A 130 -3.84 0.92 14.45
CA ASP A 130 -5.28 0.91 14.68
C ASP A 130 -6.02 1.16 13.37
N LEU A 131 -6.72 0.13 12.88
CA LEU A 131 -7.51 0.16 11.64
C LEU A 131 -8.61 1.24 11.68
N ARG A 132 -9.13 1.57 12.87
CA ARG A 132 -10.20 2.57 13.04
C ARG A 132 -9.68 4.00 13.03
N ALA A 133 -8.41 4.18 13.34
CA ALA A 133 -7.75 5.49 13.30
C ALA A 133 -7.35 5.89 11.87
N ARG A 134 -7.29 4.93 10.94
CA ARG A 134 -7.04 5.21 9.52
C ARG A 134 -8.17 6.09 8.95
N PRO A 135 -7.87 7.03 8.04
CA PRO A 135 -8.88 7.88 7.44
C PRO A 135 -9.86 7.04 6.62
N LYS A 136 -11.13 7.44 6.62
CA LYS A 136 -12.13 6.88 5.71
C LYS A 136 -11.83 7.31 4.28
N VAL A 137 -12.36 6.55 3.31
CA VAL A 137 -12.19 6.86 1.88
C VAL A 137 -12.64 8.29 1.55
N GLN A 138 -13.70 8.80 2.18
CA GLN A 138 -14.15 10.19 1.98
C GLN A 138 -13.10 11.22 2.44
N GLU A 139 -12.39 10.95 3.54
CA GLU A 139 -11.31 11.82 4.02
C GLU A 139 -10.09 11.74 3.09
N VAL A 140 -9.80 10.55 2.55
CA VAL A 140 -8.74 10.36 1.54
C VAL A 140 -9.03 11.18 0.28
N VAL A 141 -10.24 11.07 -0.27
CA VAL A 141 -10.65 11.84 -1.46
C VAL A 141 -10.61 13.35 -1.19
N ALA A 142 -11.16 13.80 -0.06
CA ALA A 142 -11.14 15.22 0.31
C ALA A 142 -9.72 15.78 0.44
N PHE A 143 -8.77 14.98 0.97
CA PHE A 143 -7.37 15.35 1.05
C PHE A 143 -6.76 15.50 -0.36
N ILE A 144 -6.94 14.50 -1.23
CA ILE A 144 -6.40 14.52 -2.60
C ILE A 144 -6.96 15.70 -3.39
N GLU A 145 -8.27 15.97 -3.32
CA GLU A 145 -8.89 17.11 -3.99
C GLU A 145 -8.35 18.45 -3.47
N ALA A 146 -8.05 18.56 -2.18
CA ALA A 146 -7.46 19.76 -1.61
C ALA A 146 -6.04 20.02 -2.13
N GLU A 147 -5.24 18.97 -2.32
CA GLU A 147 -3.91 19.09 -2.91
C GLU A 147 -3.96 19.43 -4.39
N LEU A 148 -4.90 18.85 -5.15
CA LEU A 148 -5.08 19.16 -6.58
C LEU A 148 -5.47 20.62 -6.84
N ARG A 149 -6.21 21.26 -5.91
CA ARG A 149 -6.58 22.68 -6.02
C ARG A 149 -5.42 23.66 -5.82
N LYS A 150 -4.22 23.19 -5.45
CA LYS A 150 -3.03 24.04 -5.28
C LYS A 150 -2.28 24.29 -6.60
N PHE A 151 -2.70 23.63 -7.68
CA PHE A 151 -2.18 23.76 -9.03
C PHE A 151 -3.27 24.30 -9.97
#